data_AF-A0A853EF72-F1
#
_entry.id   AF-A0A853EF72-F1
#
_cell.length_a   1.000
_cell.length_b   1.000
_cell.length_c   1.000
_cell.angle_alpha   90.00
_cell.angle_beta   90.00
_cell.angle_gamma   90.00
#
_symmetry.space_group_name_H-M   'P 1'
#
loop_
_entity.id
_entity.type
_entity.pdbx_description
1 polymer ?
#
loop_
_entity_poly.entity_id
_entity_poly.type
_entity_poly.pdbx_seq_one_letter_code
_entity_poly.pdbx_strand_id
1 'polypeptide(L)'
;GHIVEALMKMPEVNAMYPELKLHAIGWVKHKCKPGAKWPEIQAEMRIWKKRREGERKETGKYTSVVDLARARANQQNTENSTGKISPVIAATHREYKQTWKTLDDELAYALWPGDVDAGNIDGSIHRWAKNEVIDNDREDWKRISASMRKQPDALRYDRQTIFGLVRERPIDIHKDPVALNKYITEYLTTKGVFEDEGRNQSATDTLSSPVPETDAVETAIPDNEKTECKVEVEPSVER
;
A
#
# COMPACT_ATOMS: atom_id res chain seq x y z
N GLY A 1 17.80 27.70 25.08
CA GLY A 1 17.48 26.42 24.41
C GLY A 1 18.34 26.24 23.18
N HIS A 2 19.62 25.90 23.36
CA HIS A 2 20.59 25.88 22.25
C HIS A 2 20.36 24.75 21.23
N ILE A 3 19.89 23.58 21.67
CA ILE A 3 19.68 22.42 20.79
C ILE A 3 18.50 22.65 19.83
N VAL A 4 17.39 23.20 20.33
CA VAL A 4 16.18 23.44 19.51
C VAL A 4 16.45 24.48 18.44
N GLU A 5 17.07 25.61 18.83
CA GLU A 5 17.42 26.68 17.90
C GLU A 5 18.43 26.20 16.84
N ALA A 6 19.39 25.37 17.24
CA ALA A 6 20.38 24.81 16.35
C ALA A 6 19.74 23.84 15.33
N LEU A 7 18.78 23.00 15.76
CA LEU A 7 18.06 22.10 14.87
C LEU A 7 17.16 22.82 13.87
N MET A 8 16.54 23.93 14.28
CA MET A 8 15.73 24.75 13.37
C MET A 8 16.58 25.53 12.34
N LYS A 9 17.89 25.72 12.59
CA LYS A 9 18.83 26.30 11.61
C LYS A 9 19.29 25.31 10.53
N MET A 10 18.96 24.01 10.64
CA MET A 10 19.17 23.06 9.55
C MET A 10 17.98 23.12 8.58
N PRO A 11 18.15 23.53 7.32
CA PRO A 11 17.05 23.64 6.36
C PRO A 11 16.35 22.30 6.14
N GLU A 12 17.10 21.20 6.16
CA GLU A 12 16.56 19.84 6.01
C GLU A 12 15.68 19.43 7.19
N VAL A 13 16.07 19.77 8.42
CA VAL A 13 15.28 19.45 9.62
C VAL A 13 14.09 20.40 9.73
N ASN A 14 14.27 21.65 9.35
CA ASN A 14 13.20 22.63 9.33
C ASN A 14 12.14 22.34 8.24
N ALA A 15 12.52 21.67 7.15
CA ALA A 15 11.60 21.19 6.12
C ALA A 15 10.85 19.90 6.51
N MET A 16 11.30 19.17 7.54
CA MET A 16 10.59 17.98 8.03
C MET A 16 9.29 18.34 8.78
N TYR A 17 8.38 17.37 8.90
CA TYR A 17 7.17 17.52 9.71
C TYR A 17 7.47 17.85 11.18
N PRO A 18 6.62 18.65 11.87
CA PRO A 18 6.81 19.02 13.28
C PRO A 18 7.07 17.82 14.20
N GLU A 19 6.38 16.71 14.00
CA GLU A 19 6.58 15.46 14.73
C GLU A 19 7.98 14.86 14.54
N LEU A 20 8.50 14.91 13.31
CA LEU A 20 9.86 14.45 13.04
C LEU A 20 10.89 15.39 13.67
N LYS A 21 10.60 16.69 13.76
CA LYS A 21 11.44 17.65 14.48
C LYS A 21 11.48 17.32 15.97
N LEU A 22 10.36 16.94 16.58
CA LEU A 22 10.29 16.52 17.98
C LEU A 22 11.12 15.26 18.24
N HIS A 23 11.04 14.26 17.37
CA HIS A 23 11.89 13.06 17.47
C HIS A 23 13.37 13.38 17.31
N ALA A 24 13.71 14.29 16.38
CA ALA A 24 15.06 14.80 16.20
C ALA A 24 15.60 15.48 17.48
N ILE A 25 14.78 16.35 18.06
CA ILE A 25 15.09 17.07 19.30
C ILE A 25 15.26 16.10 20.46
N GLY A 26 14.36 15.11 20.60
CA GLY A 26 14.44 14.06 21.61
C GLY A 26 15.70 13.20 21.49
N TRP A 27 16.04 12.79 20.27
CA TRP A 27 17.27 12.05 19.97
C TRP A 27 18.52 12.82 20.40
N VAL A 28 18.65 14.07 19.96
CA VAL A 28 19.82 14.89 20.30
C VAL A 28 19.87 15.20 21.78
N LYS A 29 18.74 15.46 22.44
CA LYS A 29 18.71 15.63 23.91
C LYS A 29 19.18 14.38 24.66
N HIS A 30 18.91 13.19 24.12
CA HIS A 30 19.31 11.93 24.73
C HIS A 30 20.79 11.58 24.45
N LYS A 31 21.31 11.91 23.27
CA LYS A 31 22.68 11.56 22.85
C LYS A 31 23.73 12.62 23.14
N CYS A 32 23.35 13.91 23.13
CA CYS A 32 24.25 15.02 23.41
C CYS A 32 24.13 15.50 24.86
N LYS A 33 25.25 15.90 25.47
CA LYS A 33 25.25 16.52 26.80
C LYS A 33 24.58 17.89 26.76
N PRO A 34 23.95 18.36 27.87
CA PRO A 34 23.46 19.73 27.99
C PRO A 34 24.65 20.70 27.89
N GLY A 35 24.86 21.29 26.70
CA GLY A 35 26.05 22.12 26.39
C GLY A 35 26.88 21.61 25.20
N ALA A 36 26.45 20.55 24.52
CA ALA A 36 27.09 20.05 23.31
C ALA A 36 27.22 21.15 22.24
N LYS A 37 28.38 21.17 21.58
CA LYS A 37 28.68 22.15 20.54
C LYS A 37 27.98 21.78 19.24
N TRP A 38 27.75 22.78 18.39
CA TRP A 38 27.10 22.59 17.10
C TRP A 38 27.67 21.44 16.24
N PRO A 39 29.00 21.25 16.13
CA PRO A 39 29.56 20.13 15.37
C PRO A 39 29.18 18.74 15.91
N GLU A 40 29.03 18.60 17.23
CA GLU A 40 28.62 17.35 17.89
C GLU A 40 27.14 17.06 17.61
N ILE A 41 26.29 18.08 17.73
CA ILE A 41 24.86 18.00 17.40
C ILE A 41 24.67 17.62 15.92
N GLN A 42 25.47 18.21 15.03
CA GLN A 42 25.42 17.92 13.60
C GLN A 42 25.91 16.49 13.27
N ALA A 43 26.90 15.99 14.00
CA ALA A 43 27.37 14.61 13.86
C ALA A 43 26.29 13.60 14.30
N GLU A 44 25.68 13.82 15.46
CA GLU A 44 24.57 12.99 15.96
C GLU A 44 23.35 13.05 15.03
N MET A 45 23.08 14.21 14.42
CA MET A 45 22.01 14.33 13.43
C MET A 45 22.30 13.55 12.14
N ARG A 46 23.55 13.52 11.70
CA ARG A 46 23.97 12.67 10.58
C ARG A 46 23.78 11.19 10.90
N ILE A 47 24.10 10.77 12.13
CA ILE A 47 23.89 9.39 12.61
C ILE A 47 22.40 9.06 12.65
N TRP A 48 21.58 9.93 13.24
CA TRP A 48 20.13 9.75 13.30
C TRP A 48 19.49 9.65 11.90
N LYS A 49 19.92 10.49 10.95
CA LYS A 49 19.48 10.43 9.55
C LYS A 49 19.91 9.12 8.88
N LYS A 50 21.17 8.71 9.06
CA LYS A 50 21.71 7.45 8.50
C LYS A 50 21.02 6.23 9.11
N ARG A 51 20.68 6.27 10.40
CA ARG A 51 19.91 5.22 11.09
C ARG A 51 18.50 5.14 10.53
N ARG A 52 17.80 6.26 10.32
CA ARG A 52 16.44 6.24 9.77
C ARG A 52 16.39 5.81 8.30
N GLU A 53 17.41 6.15 7.52
CA GLU A 53 17.58 5.67 6.14
C GLU A 53 18.04 4.21 6.11
N GLY A 54 18.86 3.78 7.07
CA GLY A 54 19.30 2.40 7.26
C GLY A 54 18.15 1.50 7.69
N GLU A 55 17.34 1.93 8.66
CA GLU A 55 16.08 1.29 9.03
C GLU A 55 15.16 1.19 7.80
N ARG A 56 15.06 2.22 6.94
CA ARG A 56 14.33 2.13 5.65
C ARG A 56 14.96 1.20 4.60
N LYS A 57 16.28 0.99 4.62
CA LYS A 57 16.99 0.11 3.65
C LYS A 57 17.14 -1.34 4.15
N GLU A 58 17.12 -1.55 5.46
CA GLU A 58 17.15 -2.85 6.14
C GLU A 58 15.74 -3.42 6.28
N THR A 59 14.73 -2.59 6.53
CA THR A 59 13.32 -2.92 6.25
C THR A 59 12.98 -2.90 4.75
N GLY A 60 13.87 -2.32 3.94
CA GLY A 60 13.85 -2.38 2.46
C GLY A 60 14.49 -3.63 1.88
N LYS A 61 15.11 -4.50 2.70
CA LYS A 61 15.40 -5.87 2.28
C LYS A 61 14.10 -6.64 2.40
N TYR A 62 13.27 -6.51 1.37
CA TYR A 62 12.11 -7.34 1.16
C TYR A 62 12.55 -8.80 1.35
N THR A 63 12.20 -9.40 2.49
CA THR A 63 12.18 -10.85 2.61
C THR A 63 11.19 -11.30 1.56
N SER A 64 11.72 -11.74 0.42
CA SER A 64 10.93 -12.23 -0.70
C SER A 64 9.94 -13.25 -0.16
N VAL A 65 8.71 -13.22 -0.67
CA VAL A 65 7.68 -14.24 -0.38
C VAL A 65 8.25 -15.65 -0.53
N VAL A 66 9.21 -15.83 -1.44
CA VAL A 66 9.96 -17.07 -1.67
C VAL A 66 10.90 -17.43 -0.51
N ASP A 67 11.62 -16.47 0.06
CA ASP A 67 12.52 -16.72 1.19
C ASP A 67 11.73 -16.93 2.49
N LEU A 68 10.63 -16.20 2.67
CA LEU A 68 9.70 -16.39 3.78
C LEU A 68 8.96 -17.73 3.67
N ALA A 69 8.56 -18.14 2.45
CA ALA A 69 7.98 -19.45 2.17
C ALA A 69 9.00 -20.59 2.36
N ARG A 70 10.27 -20.40 1.97
CA ARG A 70 11.33 -21.40 2.18
C ARG A 70 11.65 -21.59 3.65
N ALA A 71 11.68 -20.50 4.43
CA ALA A 71 11.84 -20.57 5.88
C ALA A 71 10.64 -21.26 6.56
N ARG A 72 9.41 -20.98 6.12
CA ARG A 72 8.17 -21.60 6.63
C ARG A 72 8.03 -23.08 6.24
N ALA A 73 8.39 -23.45 5.00
CA ALA A 73 8.36 -24.84 4.54
C ALA A 73 9.36 -25.72 5.32
N ASN A 74 10.54 -25.18 5.64
CA ASN A 74 11.51 -25.89 6.47
C ASN A 74 11.05 -26.03 7.94
N GLN A 75 10.18 -25.14 8.42
CA GLN A 75 9.59 -25.20 9.77
C GLN A 75 8.38 -26.14 9.84
N GLN A 76 7.61 -26.24 8.75
CA GLN A 76 6.40 -27.09 8.64
C GLN A 76 6.70 -28.58 8.43
N ASN A 77 7.90 -28.95 7.95
CA ASN A 77 8.31 -30.34 7.78
C ASN A 77 8.64 -31.08 9.09
N THR A 78 8.62 -30.40 10.24
CA THR A 78 8.85 -31.04 11.56
C THR A 78 7.56 -31.15 12.38
N GLU A 79 6.47 -30.49 11.98
CA GLU A 79 5.22 -30.44 12.77
C GLU A 79 3.98 -30.55 11.88
N ASN A 80 3.84 -31.68 11.19
CA ASN A 80 2.58 -32.09 10.58
C ASN A 80 2.02 -33.32 11.28
N SER A 81 1.18 -33.10 12.29
CA SER A 81 0.04 -33.98 12.51
C SER A 81 -1.15 -33.23 13.11
N THR A 82 -2.28 -33.36 12.41
CA THR A 82 -3.65 -33.13 12.86
C THR A 82 -4.19 -31.70 12.82
N GLY A 83 -4.84 -31.40 11.68
CA GLY A 83 -6.17 -30.80 11.62
C GLY A 83 -6.45 -29.56 12.47
N LYS A 84 -5.97 -28.39 12.05
CA LYS A 84 -6.55 -27.10 12.42
C LYS A 84 -6.29 -26.10 11.30
N ILE A 85 -7.36 -25.64 10.66
CA ILE A 85 -7.32 -24.50 9.75
C ILE A 85 -6.71 -23.34 10.52
N SER A 86 -5.55 -22.85 10.08
CA SER A 86 -4.79 -21.83 10.80
C SER A 86 -5.59 -20.52 10.87
N PRO A 87 -5.65 -19.85 12.04
CA PRO A 87 -6.29 -18.53 12.16
C PRO A 87 -5.59 -17.43 11.35
N VAL A 88 -4.44 -17.73 10.74
CA VAL A 88 -3.63 -16.81 9.95
C VAL A 88 -4.28 -16.41 8.62
N ILE A 89 -5.16 -17.23 8.03
CA ILE A 89 -5.87 -16.88 6.79
C ILE A 89 -7.10 -15.99 7.09
N ALA A 90 -7.67 -16.08 8.29
CA ALA A 90 -8.78 -15.22 8.70
C ALA A 90 -8.34 -13.78 8.99
N ALA A 91 -7.08 -13.57 9.38
CA ALA A 91 -6.55 -12.25 9.76
C ALA A 91 -6.22 -11.32 8.57
N THR A 92 -6.28 -11.81 7.33
CA THR A 92 -6.01 -10.99 6.13
C THR A 92 -7.25 -10.35 5.53
N HIS A 93 -8.46 -10.76 5.93
CA HIS A 93 -9.71 -10.21 5.40
C HIS A 93 -10.37 -9.28 6.41
N ARG A 94 -10.86 -8.13 5.97
CA ARG A 94 -11.62 -7.22 6.84
C ARG A 94 -12.88 -7.93 7.36
N GLU A 95 -13.09 -7.95 8.68
CA GLU A 95 -14.32 -8.48 9.29
C GLU A 95 -15.53 -7.55 9.07
N TYR A 96 -15.29 -6.36 8.53
CA TYR A 96 -16.30 -5.33 8.31
C TYR A 96 -16.36 -4.93 6.82
N LYS A 97 -17.52 -4.42 6.41
CA LYS A 97 -17.69 -3.88 5.05
C LYS A 97 -16.89 -2.59 4.88
N GLN A 98 -16.03 -2.56 3.87
CA GLN A 98 -15.26 -1.35 3.57
C GLN A 98 -16.18 -0.22 3.08
N THR A 99 -15.98 0.97 3.66
CA THR A 99 -16.64 2.22 3.33
C THR A 99 -15.60 3.32 3.18
N TRP A 100 -15.98 4.49 2.64
CA TRP A 100 -15.06 5.63 2.59
C TRP A 100 -14.56 6.06 3.96
N LYS A 101 -15.39 5.95 5.00
CA LYS A 101 -14.99 6.26 6.38
C LYS A 101 -13.94 5.29 6.89
N THR A 102 -14.13 3.99 6.69
CA THR A 102 -13.18 2.98 7.14
C THR A 102 -11.89 3.00 6.33
N LEU A 103 -11.95 3.37 5.04
CA LEU A 103 -10.76 3.63 4.24
C LEU A 103 -9.97 4.82 4.79
N ASP A 104 -10.65 5.90 5.15
CA ASP A 104 -10.03 7.09 5.73
C ASP A 104 -9.34 6.79 7.08
N ASP A 105 -9.98 5.97 7.90
CA ASP A 105 -9.41 5.45 9.15
C ASP A 105 -8.13 4.62 8.88
N GLU A 106 -8.16 3.71 7.91
CA GLU A 106 -7.00 2.89 7.54
C GLU A 106 -5.85 3.72 6.96
N LEU A 107 -6.14 4.71 6.11
CA LEU A 107 -5.15 5.66 5.62
C LEU A 107 -4.50 6.42 6.77
N ALA A 108 -5.27 6.78 7.80
CA ALA A 108 -4.75 7.45 8.99
C ALA A 108 -3.88 6.51 9.84
N TYR A 109 -4.27 5.23 10.02
CA TYR A 109 -3.45 4.24 10.72
C TYR A 109 -2.10 4.00 10.03
N ALA A 110 -2.09 3.97 8.69
CA ALA A 110 -0.87 3.77 7.93
C ALA A 110 0.12 4.95 8.05
N LEU A 111 -0.33 6.13 8.48
CA LEU A 111 0.52 7.28 8.79
C LEU A 111 1.16 7.22 10.18
N TRP A 112 0.83 6.20 10.99
CA TRP A 112 1.49 5.99 12.27
C TRP A 112 3.00 5.84 12.08
N PRO A 113 3.83 6.54 12.90
CA PRO A 113 5.27 6.64 12.69
C PRO A 113 6.06 5.38 13.09
N GLY A 114 5.48 4.46 13.85
CA GLY A 114 6.10 3.19 14.21
C GLY A 114 5.67 2.03 13.30
N ASP A 115 6.08 0.81 13.67
CA ASP A 115 5.61 -0.40 13.02
C ASP A 115 4.12 -0.59 13.29
N VAL A 116 3.36 -0.88 12.24
CA VAL A 116 1.95 -1.25 12.34
C VAL A 116 1.74 -2.51 11.56
N ASP A 117 1.20 -3.51 12.23
CA ASP A 117 0.65 -4.70 11.61
C ASP A 117 -0.70 -4.35 10.99
N ALA A 118 -0.80 -4.41 9.66
CA ALA A 118 -2.07 -4.18 8.98
C ALA A 118 -3.13 -5.22 9.36
N GLY A 119 -2.74 -6.42 9.83
CA GLY A 119 -3.67 -7.44 10.33
C GLY A 119 -4.23 -7.11 11.72
N ASN A 120 -3.51 -6.34 12.54
CA ASN A 120 -3.88 -6.09 13.92
C ASN A 120 -3.58 -4.65 14.37
N ILE A 121 -4.62 -3.81 14.42
CA ILE A 121 -4.48 -2.41 14.83
C ILE A 121 -4.74 -2.27 16.31
N ASP A 122 -3.69 -1.89 17.04
CA ASP A 122 -3.77 -1.58 18.46
C ASP A 122 -4.63 -0.33 18.74
N GLY A 123 -5.34 -0.33 19.87
CA GLY A 123 -6.20 0.78 20.27
C GLY A 123 -5.46 2.11 20.46
N SER A 124 -4.15 2.08 20.74
CA SER A 124 -3.30 3.28 20.78
C SER A 124 -3.12 3.92 19.39
N ILE A 125 -2.95 3.10 18.35
CA ILE A 125 -2.83 3.55 16.96
C ILE A 125 -4.17 4.15 16.51
N HIS A 126 -5.29 3.49 16.84
CA HIS A 126 -6.62 4.01 16.55
C HIS A 126 -6.85 5.41 17.16
N ARG A 127 -6.55 5.57 18.47
CA ARG A 127 -6.73 6.84 19.17
C ARG A 127 -5.82 7.94 18.60
N TRP A 128 -4.56 7.61 18.30
CA TRP A 128 -3.64 8.56 17.70
C TRP A 128 -4.09 8.99 16.31
N ALA A 129 -4.48 8.05 15.45
CA ALA A 129 -4.91 8.38 14.10
C ALA A 129 -6.14 9.30 14.12
N LYS A 130 -7.08 9.05 15.02
CA LYS A 130 -8.22 9.94 15.20
C LYS A 130 -7.79 11.34 15.63
N ASN A 131 -7.02 11.45 16.72
CA ASN A 131 -6.70 12.74 17.33
C ASN A 131 -5.65 13.54 16.55
N GLU A 132 -4.63 12.86 16.00
CA GLU A 132 -3.45 13.49 15.41
C GLU A 132 -3.50 13.60 13.89
N VAL A 133 -4.34 12.80 13.23
CA VAL A 133 -4.44 12.78 11.77
C VAL A 133 -5.78 13.29 11.28
N ILE A 134 -6.88 12.69 11.73
CA ILE A 134 -8.23 12.99 11.23
C ILE A 134 -8.75 14.31 11.83
N ASP A 135 -8.80 14.40 13.15
CA ASP A 135 -9.33 15.58 13.86
C ASP A 135 -8.46 16.83 13.63
N ASN A 136 -7.16 16.64 13.40
CA ASN A 136 -6.19 17.68 13.06
C ASN A 136 -6.11 18.00 11.56
N ASP A 137 -6.94 17.38 10.73
CA ASP A 137 -7.04 17.69 9.29
C ASP A 137 -5.69 17.58 8.56
N ARG A 138 -4.86 16.59 8.94
CA ARG A 138 -3.46 16.49 8.51
C ARG A 138 -3.37 16.47 6.98
N GLU A 139 -2.54 17.36 6.42
CA GLU A 139 -2.58 17.64 4.98
C GLU A 139 -2.24 16.42 4.11
N ASP A 140 -1.22 15.64 4.48
CA ASP A 140 -0.84 14.45 3.71
C ASP A 140 -1.96 13.40 3.68
N TRP A 141 -2.58 13.11 4.83
CA TRP A 141 -3.77 12.26 4.90
C TRP A 141 -4.90 12.79 4.02
N LYS A 142 -5.24 14.07 4.14
CA LYS A 142 -6.34 14.70 3.38
C LYS A 142 -6.12 14.63 1.87
N ARG A 143 -4.89 14.87 1.42
CA ARG A 143 -4.52 14.81 -0.01
C ARG A 143 -4.58 13.37 -0.55
N ILE A 144 -4.10 12.40 0.23
CA ILE A 144 -4.16 10.98 -0.14
C ILE A 144 -5.61 10.51 -0.18
N SER A 145 -6.37 10.78 0.88
CA SER A 145 -7.79 10.47 1.04
C SER A 145 -8.63 11.07 -0.10
N ALA A 146 -8.39 12.33 -0.48
CA ALA A 146 -9.05 12.95 -1.63
C ALA A 146 -8.65 12.32 -2.97
N SER A 147 -7.41 11.87 -3.12
CA SER A 147 -6.92 11.22 -4.35
C SER A 147 -7.43 9.77 -4.47
N MET A 148 -7.55 9.05 -3.35
CA MET A 148 -8.15 7.71 -3.29
C MET A 148 -9.61 7.72 -3.71
N ARG A 149 -10.37 8.78 -3.38
CA ARG A 149 -11.77 8.94 -3.83
C ARG A 149 -11.94 8.99 -5.35
N LYS A 150 -10.88 9.31 -6.10
CA LYS A 150 -10.91 9.33 -7.57
C LYS A 150 -10.71 7.95 -8.18
N GLN A 151 -10.23 6.97 -7.41
CA GLN A 151 -9.99 5.63 -7.90
C GLN A 151 -11.31 4.83 -7.81
N PRO A 152 -11.78 4.21 -8.90
CA PRO A 152 -13.08 3.53 -8.94
C PRO A 152 -13.13 2.32 -8.00
N ASP A 153 -12.03 1.58 -7.89
CA ASP A 153 -11.92 0.36 -7.09
C ASP A 153 -11.27 0.58 -5.71
N ALA A 154 -11.18 1.84 -5.25
CA ALA A 154 -10.49 2.20 -3.99
C ALA A 154 -10.92 1.36 -2.78
N LEU A 155 -12.21 1.02 -2.70
CA LEU A 155 -12.80 0.26 -1.58
C LEU A 155 -12.62 -1.26 -1.70
N ARG A 156 -12.17 -1.77 -2.85
CA ARG A 156 -11.97 -3.20 -3.10
C ARG A 156 -10.57 -3.66 -2.76
N TYR A 157 -9.61 -2.74 -2.71
CA TYR A 157 -8.25 -3.05 -2.33
C TYR A 157 -8.15 -3.55 -0.89
N ASP A 158 -7.27 -4.53 -0.73
CA ASP A 158 -6.99 -5.13 0.56
C ASP A 158 -6.27 -4.17 1.50
N ARG A 159 -6.41 -4.45 2.79
CA ARG A 159 -5.82 -3.58 3.82
C ARG A 159 -4.30 -3.47 3.67
N GLN A 160 -3.62 -4.53 3.23
CA GLN A 160 -2.17 -4.51 3.02
C GLN A 160 -1.78 -3.56 1.89
N THR A 161 -2.51 -3.57 0.76
CA THR A 161 -2.30 -2.63 -0.35
C THR A 161 -2.45 -1.18 0.14
N ILE A 162 -3.50 -0.88 0.89
CA ILE A 162 -3.74 0.48 1.41
C ILE A 162 -2.60 0.94 2.32
N PHE A 163 -2.12 0.06 3.20
CA PHE A 163 -1.00 0.38 4.10
C PHE A 163 0.31 0.59 3.33
N GLY A 164 0.62 -0.29 2.39
CA GLY A 164 1.81 -0.19 1.55
C GLY A 164 1.84 1.11 0.75
N LEU A 165 0.70 1.50 0.15
CA LEU A 165 0.57 2.75 -0.62
C LEU A 165 0.99 3.98 0.20
N VAL A 166 0.54 4.05 1.45
CA VAL A 166 0.83 5.20 2.32
C VAL A 166 2.28 5.16 2.83
N ARG A 167 2.79 3.97 3.16
CA ARG A 167 4.10 3.75 3.79
C ARG A 167 5.27 3.87 2.82
N GLU A 168 5.11 3.37 1.59
CA GLU A 168 6.15 3.39 0.54
C GLU A 168 6.19 4.71 -0.25
N ARG A 169 5.33 5.65 0.13
CA ARG A 169 5.16 6.93 -0.53
C ARG A 169 6.47 7.74 -0.57
N PRO A 170 6.83 8.35 -1.72
CA PRO A 170 7.93 9.30 -1.76
C PRO A 170 7.70 10.48 -0.80
N ILE A 171 8.80 10.93 -0.17
CA ILE A 171 8.76 12.05 0.77
C ILE A 171 8.16 13.27 0.07
N ASP A 172 7.24 13.96 0.74
CA ASP A 172 6.62 15.20 0.27
C ASP A 172 5.76 15.11 -1.01
N ILE A 173 5.48 13.92 -1.54
CA ILE A 173 4.65 13.81 -2.76
C ILE A 173 3.23 14.37 -2.61
N HIS A 174 2.71 14.46 -1.39
CA HIS A 174 1.40 15.04 -1.10
C HIS A 174 1.32 16.56 -1.37
N LYS A 175 2.46 17.24 -1.52
CA LYS A 175 2.52 18.67 -1.89
C LYS A 175 2.17 18.92 -3.35
N ASP A 176 2.40 17.92 -4.21
CA ASP A 176 2.04 17.97 -5.62
C ASP A 176 0.85 17.02 -5.88
N PRO A 177 -0.38 17.55 -6.08
CA PRO A 177 -1.55 16.72 -6.30
C PRO A 177 -1.47 15.90 -7.60
N VAL A 178 -0.71 16.36 -8.61
CA VAL A 178 -0.57 15.64 -9.88
C VAL A 178 0.37 14.44 -9.69
N ALA A 179 1.53 14.67 -9.08
CA ALA A 179 2.47 13.60 -8.76
C ALA A 179 1.86 12.56 -7.81
N LEU A 180 1.07 13.00 -6.82
CA LEU A 180 0.37 12.11 -5.89
C LEU A 180 -0.64 11.21 -6.61
N ASN A 181 -1.48 11.77 -7.48
CA ASN A 181 -2.47 10.98 -8.22
C ASN A 181 -1.79 9.97 -9.15
N LYS A 182 -0.72 10.38 -9.83
CA LYS A 182 0.09 9.47 -10.65
C LYS A 182 0.65 8.32 -9.83
N TYR A 183 1.29 8.62 -8.70
CA TYR A 183 1.84 7.61 -7.79
C TYR A 183 0.77 6.63 -7.30
N ILE A 184 -0.38 7.13 -6.85
CA ILE A 184 -1.47 6.28 -6.35
C ILE A 184 -1.94 5.33 -7.44
N THR A 185 -2.22 5.83 -8.64
CA THR A 185 -2.67 5.00 -9.76
C THR A 185 -1.59 3.98 -10.16
N GLU A 186 -0.32 4.37 -10.24
CA GLU A 186 0.78 3.47 -10.60
C GLU A 186 1.00 2.39 -9.53
N TYR A 187 0.93 2.77 -8.24
CA TYR A 187 1.05 1.85 -7.11
C TYR A 187 -0.09 0.82 -7.12
N LEU A 188 -1.33 1.27 -7.24
CA LEU A 188 -2.50 0.39 -7.28
C LEU A 188 -2.53 -0.50 -8.53
N THR A 189 -2.00 -0.03 -9.65
CA THR A 189 -1.89 -0.84 -10.88
C THR A 189 -0.82 -1.93 -10.74
N THR A 190 0.30 -1.62 -10.09
CA THR A 190 1.47 -2.51 -10.01
C THR A 190 1.38 -3.48 -8.83
N LYS A 191 0.83 -3.02 -7.71
CA LYS A 191 0.84 -3.73 -6.42
C LYS A 191 -0.55 -3.92 -5.82
N GLY A 192 -1.60 -3.45 -6.49
CA GLY A 192 -2.95 -3.54 -5.97
C GLY A 192 -3.43 -4.98 -5.91
N VAL A 193 -3.81 -5.42 -4.72
CA VAL A 193 -4.48 -6.69 -4.48
C VAL A 193 -5.90 -6.39 -4.02
N PHE A 194 -6.89 -7.05 -4.62
CA PHE A 194 -8.27 -6.94 -4.15
C PHE A 194 -8.54 -7.97 -3.05
N GLU A 195 -9.38 -7.59 -2.07
CA GLU A 195 -9.80 -8.48 -0.97
C GLU A 195 -10.46 -9.78 -1.48
N ASP A 196 -11.15 -9.73 -2.62
CA ASP A 196 -11.91 -10.85 -3.20
C ASP A 196 -11.03 -11.87 -3.95
N GLU A 197 -9.88 -11.45 -4.48
CA GLU A 197 -8.93 -12.31 -5.20
C GLU A 197 -8.11 -13.23 -4.27
N GLY A 198 -8.04 -12.92 -2.96
CA GLY A 198 -7.39 -13.77 -1.95
C GLY A 198 -8.07 -15.13 -1.72
N ARG A 199 -9.27 -15.34 -2.26
CA ARG A 199 -10.03 -16.60 -2.15
C ARG A 199 -9.47 -17.73 -3.04
N ASN A 200 -8.75 -17.41 -4.11
CA ASN A 200 -8.47 -18.37 -5.19
C ASN A 200 -7.01 -18.83 -5.35
N GLN A 201 -6.11 -18.52 -4.42
CA GLN A 201 -4.71 -18.99 -4.50
C GLN A 201 -4.47 -20.39 -3.89
N SER A 202 -5.53 -21.14 -3.54
CA SER A 202 -5.44 -22.49 -2.95
C SER A 202 -5.90 -23.63 -3.89
N ALA A 203 -6.26 -23.36 -5.14
CA ALA A 203 -6.60 -24.42 -6.10
C ALA A 203 -6.46 -23.94 -7.54
N THR A 204 -5.34 -24.26 -8.19
CA THR A 204 -5.26 -24.67 -9.61
C THR A 204 -3.79 -24.94 -9.96
N ASP A 205 -3.25 -26.03 -9.43
CA ASP A 205 -2.12 -26.73 -10.02
C ASP A 205 -2.65 -28.07 -10.55
N THR A 206 -3.45 -27.99 -11.62
CA THR A 206 -3.81 -29.14 -12.45
C THR A 206 -3.78 -28.70 -13.90
N LEU A 207 -2.62 -28.91 -14.52
CA LEU A 207 -2.39 -29.33 -15.90
C LEU A 207 -3.51 -28.99 -16.91
N SER A 208 -3.25 -27.99 -17.75
CA SER A 208 -3.75 -28.03 -19.12
C SER A 208 -2.64 -27.58 -20.06
N SER A 209 -2.04 -28.55 -20.73
CA SER A 209 -1.12 -28.34 -21.84
C SER A 209 -1.95 -28.38 -23.12
N PRO A 210 -1.96 -27.34 -23.97
CA PRO A 210 -2.42 -27.50 -25.33
C PRO A 210 -1.22 -27.86 -26.21
N VAL A 211 -1.28 -29.08 -26.76
CA VAL A 211 -0.46 -29.51 -27.91
C VAL A 211 -0.82 -28.61 -29.11
N PRO A 212 0.15 -28.02 -29.83
CA PRO A 212 -0.13 -27.43 -31.12
C PRO A 212 0.12 -28.48 -32.21
N GLU A 213 -0.92 -28.88 -32.92
CA GLU A 213 -0.75 -29.40 -34.28
C GLU A 213 -1.05 -28.28 -35.26
N THR A 214 -0.01 -27.91 -36.00
CA THR A 214 -0.05 -27.00 -37.13
C THR A 214 -0.02 -27.88 -38.37
N ASP A 215 -1.07 -27.86 -39.17
CA ASP A 215 -0.93 -28.22 -40.59
C ASP A 215 -1.93 -27.45 -41.45
N ALA A 216 -1.47 -27.14 -42.65
CA ALA A 216 -1.88 -26.02 -43.48
C ALA A 216 -2.87 -26.41 -44.60
N VAL A 217 -3.23 -25.39 -45.40
CA VAL A 217 -3.63 -25.42 -46.83
C VAL A 217 -5.11 -25.07 -47.14
N GLU A 218 -5.27 -23.79 -47.50
CA GLU A 218 -5.77 -23.26 -48.79
C GLU A 218 -7.21 -23.52 -49.29
N THR A 219 -8.01 -22.44 -49.23
CA THR A 219 -8.88 -21.83 -50.26
C THR A 219 -9.73 -22.68 -51.23
N ALA A 220 -11.07 -22.51 -51.16
CA ALA A 220 -11.96 -22.33 -52.33
C ALA A 220 -13.39 -21.88 -51.91
N ILE A 221 -13.90 -20.83 -52.58
CA ILE A 221 -15.30 -20.36 -52.71
C ILE A 221 -15.60 -20.42 -54.24
N PRO A 222 -16.82 -20.50 -54.85
CA PRO A 222 -18.21 -20.26 -54.37
C PRO A 222 -19.31 -21.25 -54.84
N ASP A 223 -20.56 -21.00 -54.41
CA ASP A 223 -21.76 -20.64 -55.23
C ASP A 223 -23.07 -21.42 -54.99
N ASN A 224 -24.17 -20.64 -54.99
CA ASN A 224 -25.58 -20.95 -55.30
C ASN A 224 -26.36 -21.95 -54.38
N GLU A 225 -27.64 -21.84 -53.99
CA GLU A 225 -28.81 -21.19 -54.58
C GLU A 225 -29.97 -21.07 -53.53
N LYS A 226 -30.60 -19.89 -53.49
CA LYS A 226 -32.06 -19.58 -53.39
C LYS A 226 -33.00 -20.35 -52.44
N THR A 227 -33.68 -19.60 -51.58
CA THR A 227 -35.16 -19.46 -51.42
C THR A 227 -35.44 -18.52 -50.25
N GLU A 228 -35.74 -17.24 -50.48
CA GLU A 228 -37.06 -16.64 -50.80
C GLU A 228 -38.09 -16.70 -49.65
N CYS A 229 -38.33 -15.52 -49.02
CA CYS A 229 -39.60 -14.92 -48.58
C CYS A 229 -39.25 -13.82 -47.53
N LYS A 230 -39.14 -12.52 -47.88
CA LYS A 230 -40.22 -11.53 -48.13
C LYS A 230 -41.18 -11.46 -46.91
N VAL A 231 -41.52 -10.34 -46.27
CA VAL A 231 -41.73 -8.95 -46.68
C VAL A 231 -41.62 -8.04 -45.44
N GLU A 232 -41.05 -6.85 -45.67
CA GLU A 232 -41.30 -5.48 -45.14
C GLU A 232 -42.47 -5.30 -44.13
N VAL A 233 -42.39 -4.41 -43.14
CA VAL A 233 -42.67 -2.97 -43.29
C VAL A 233 -42.22 -2.22 -42.02
N GLU A 234 -41.30 -1.26 -42.16
CA GLU A 234 -41.21 -0.01 -41.36
C GLU A 234 -42.22 1.02 -41.93
N PRO A 235 -42.37 2.28 -41.45
CA PRO A 235 -42.08 2.95 -40.16
C PRO A 235 -43.29 3.81 -39.69
N SER A 236 -43.14 4.63 -38.63
CA SER A 236 -43.72 6.00 -38.40
C SER A 236 -43.77 6.28 -36.89
N VAL A 237 -43.04 7.23 -36.28
CA VAL A 237 -43.06 8.72 -36.37
C VAL A 237 -44.33 9.38 -35.79
N GLU A 238 -44.05 10.20 -34.76
CA GLU A 238 -44.72 11.42 -34.24
C GLU A 238 -46.05 11.32 -33.45
N ARG A 239 -45.99 11.71 -32.17
CA ARG A 239 -46.40 13.04 -31.69
C ARG A 239 -46.07 13.27 -30.22
#